data_AF-A0A1I5XBA7-F1
#
_entry.id   AF-A0A1I5XBA7-F1
#
_cell.length_a   1.000
_cell.length_b   1.000
_cell.length_c   1.000
_cell.angle_alpha   90.00
_cell.angle_beta   90.00
_cell.angle_gamma   90.00
#
_symmetry.space_group_name_H-M   'P 1'
#
loop_
_entity.id
_entity.type
_entity.pdbx_description
1 polymer ?
#
loop_
_entity_poly.entity_id
_entity_poly.type
_entity_poly.pdbx_seq_one_letter_code
_entity_poly.pdbx_strand_id
1 'polypeptide(L)'
;MESNVFRKKTLDRISSPEQLSDYLKVSNPGIWIIMSAVVLLLLGIIAWSAVGVLESVVAAKAFVKDGEAKIVIISEGSKEINTGMSIRVASDEYLISKVVTDEYGRSIAIANVSLPDGDYDAEIVTQQIHPIEFLLEGG
;
A
#
# COMPACT_ATOMS: atom_id res chain seq x y z
N MET A 1 -58.68 -54.54 38.90
CA MET A 1 -58.43 -53.17 39.40
C MET A 1 -57.09 -53.17 40.09
N GLU A 2 -56.30 -52.13 39.83
CA GLU A 2 -55.07 -51.72 40.53
C GLU A 2 -53.86 -52.69 40.51
N SER A 3 -52.63 -52.26 40.25
CA SER A 3 -52.10 -50.93 39.94
C SER A 3 -50.61 -51.08 39.58
N ASN A 4 -50.14 -50.24 38.65
CA ASN A 4 -48.85 -49.55 38.82
C ASN A 4 -47.51 -50.34 38.76
N VAL A 5 -47.39 -51.41 37.95
CA VAL A 5 -46.11 -52.19 37.89
C VAL A 5 -45.52 -52.42 36.48
N PHE A 6 -46.08 -51.86 35.41
CA PHE A 6 -45.36 -51.84 34.11
C PHE A 6 -45.29 -50.45 33.47
N ARG A 7 -45.50 -49.42 34.29
CA ARG A 7 -45.11 -48.02 34.02
C ARG A 7 -43.61 -47.80 34.24
N LYS A 8 -42.77 -48.77 33.85
CA LYS A 8 -41.31 -48.75 34.02
C LYS A 8 -40.62 -49.70 33.03
N LYS A 9 -40.71 -49.46 31.73
CA LYS A 9 -39.63 -49.88 30.79
C LYS A 9 -39.78 -49.49 29.31
N THR A 10 -40.80 -48.76 28.91
CA THR A 10 -40.84 -48.19 27.54
C THR A 10 -40.80 -46.67 27.54
N LEU A 11 -40.52 -46.08 28.71
CA LEU A 11 -40.05 -44.70 28.85
C LEU A 11 -38.58 -44.54 28.39
N ASP A 12 -37.95 -45.60 27.87
CA ASP A 12 -36.54 -45.59 27.46
C ASP A 12 -36.33 -45.24 25.97
N ARG A 13 -37.33 -44.67 25.31
CA ARG A 13 -37.16 -44.07 23.98
C ARG A 13 -37.45 -42.58 23.98
N ILE A 14 -37.08 -41.90 25.07
CA ILE A 14 -37.05 -40.43 25.15
C ILE A 14 -35.66 -39.85 24.86
N SER A 15 -34.71 -40.69 24.47
CA SER A 15 -33.33 -40.27 24.27
C SER A 15 -32.80 -40.96 23.02
N SER A 16 -33.08 -40.41 21.85
CA SER A 16 -31.98 -40.24 20.88
C SER A 16 -31.48 -38.82 21.05
N PRO A 17 -30.60 -38.54 22.03
CA PRO A 17 -29.88 -37.28 22.11
C PRO A 17 -28.60 -37.37 21.27
N GLU A 18 -28.62 -38.07 20.13
CA GLU A 18 -27.41 -38.36 19.36
C GLU A 18 -27.26 -37.56 18.07
N GLN A 19 -28.20 -36.64 17.76
CA GLN A 19 -28.05 -35.77 16.59
C GLN A 19 -28.28 -34.27 16.85
N LEU A 20 -28.35 -33.86 18.13
CA LEU A 20 -28.04 -32.48 18.51
C LEU A 20 -26.53 -32.27 18.74
N SER A 21 -25.78 -33.36 18.89
CA SER A 21 -24.33 -33.37 18.97
C SER A 21 -23.64 -33.09 17.63
N ASP A 22 -24.31 -33.25 16.49
CA ASP A 22 -23.71 -33.02 15.17
C ASP A 22 -23.62 -31.52 14.80
N TYR A 23 -24.38 -30.66 15.47
CA TYR A 23 -24.26 -29.21 15.34
C TYR A 23 -23.31 -28.59 16.39
N LEU A 24 -22.92 -29.39 17.39
CA LEU A 24 -21.78 -29.13 18.28
C LEU A 24 -20.48 -29.74 17.73
N LYS A 25 -20.32 -29.84 16.41
CA LYS A 25 -19.00 -29.61 15.83
C LYS A 25 -18.70 -28.11 15.90
N VAL A 26 -18.68 -27.62 17.14
CA VAL A 26 -18.15 -26.34 17.58
C VAL A 26 -16.88 -26.11 16.78
N SER A 27 -16.95 -25.13 15.89
CA SER A 27 -15.82 -24.59 15.13
C SER A 27 -14.87 -25.69 14.64
N ASN A 28 -15.19 -26.31 13.49
CA ASN A 28 -14.24 -27.16 12.77
C ASN A 28 -12.86 -26.48 12.81
N PRO A 29 -11.81 -27.07 13.43
CA PRO A 29 -10.55 -26.38 13.73
C PRO A 29 -9.94 -25.68 12.52
N GLY A 30 -10.21 -26.21 11.31
CA GLY A 30 -9.83 -25.60 10.05
C GLY A 30 -10.39 -24.19 9.83
N ILE A 31 -11.63 -23.89 10.24
CA ILE A 31 -12.23 -22.55 10.10
C ILE A 31 -11.49 -21.54 10.97
N TRP A 32 -11.08 -21.93 12.18
CA TRP A 32 -10.28 -21.06 13.06
C TRP A 32 -8.89 -20.79 12.50
N ILE A 33 -8.26 -21.81 11.90
CA ILE A 33 -6.97 -21.64 11.21
C ILE A 33 -7.11 -20.70 10.01
N ILE A 34 -8.17 -20.84 9.20
CA ILE A 34 -8.44 -19.97 8.06
C ILE A 34 -8.74 -18.54 8.52
N MET A 35 -9.58 -18.35 9.55
CA MET A 35 -9.86 -17.03 10.12
C MET A 35 -8.58 -16.39 10.66
N SER A 36 -7.75 -17.14 11.37
CA SER A 36 -6.45 -16.65 11.84
C SER A 36 -5.52 -16.29 10.68
N ALA A 37 -5.48 -17.09 9.62
CA ALA A 37 -4.67 -16.80 8.44
C ALA A 37 -5.13 -15.51 7.74
N VAL A 38 -6.44 -15.30 7.62
CA VAL A 38 -7.02 -14.07 7.05
C VAL A 38 -6.70 -12.86 7.93
N VAL A 39 -6.86 -12.98 9.26
CA VAL A 39 -6.54 -11.88 10.19
C VAL A 39 -5.05 -11.53 10.13
N LEU A 40 -4.16 -12.52 10.12
CA LEU A 40 -2.71 -12.30 10.00
C LEU A 40 -2.35 -11.66 8.66
N LEU A 41 -2.97 -12.09 7.57
CA LEU A 41 -2.78 -11.51 6.25
C LEU A 41 -3.22 -10.04 6.23
N LEU A 42 -4.39 -9.73 6.79
CA LEU A 42 -4.90 -8.36 6.88
C LEU A 42 -3.98 -7.47 7.71
N LEU A 43 -3.52 -7.95 8.87
CA LEU A 43 -2.56 -7.23 9.69
C LEU A 43 -1.24 -7.01 8.95
N GLY A 44 -0.78 -7.99 8.19
CA GLY A 44 0.40 -7.88 7.33
C GLY A 44 0.23 -6.80 6.26
N ILE A 45 -0.91 -6.78 5.57
CA ILE A 45 -1.22 -5.74 4.58
C ILE A 45 -1.33 -4.37 5.24
N ILE A 46 -1.99 -4.24 6.39
CA ILE A 46 -2.14 -2.96 7.09
C ILE A 46 -0.77 -2.45 7.56
N ALA A 47 0.04 -3.30 8.18
CA ALA A 47 1.37 -2.93 8.63
C ALA A 47 2.29 -2.56 7.45
N TRP A 48 2.25 -3.35 6.37
CA TRP A 48 3.02 -3.09 5.17
C TRP A 48 2.52 -1.85 4.42
N SER A 49 1.22 -1.56 4.44
CA SER A 49 0.59 -0.38 3.82
C SER A 49 0.88 0.90 4.60
N ALA A 50 0.94 0.82 5.93
CA ALA A 50 1.31 1.96 6.78
C ALA A 50 2.80 2.33 6.65
N VAL A 51 3.67 1.34 6.38
CA VAL A 51 5.13 1.55 6.30
C VAL A 51 5.62 1.69 4.85
N GLY A 52 4.92 1.05 3.90
CA GLY A 52 5.26 1.07 2.50
C GLY A 52 4.99 2.43 1.89
N VAL A 53 6.01 3.04 1.31
CA VAL A 53 5.86 4.24 0.49
C VAL A 53 6.12 3.80 -0.94
N LEU A 54 5.14 3.96 -1.83
CA LEU A 54 5.35 3.74 -3.25
C LEU A 54 5.70 5.08 -3.90
N GLU A 55 7.00 5.28 -4.11
CA GLU A 55 7.50 6.48 -4.80
C GLU A 55 7.58 6.21 -6.31
N SER A 56 6.89 7.04 -7.10
CA SER A 56 7.07 7.09 -8.55
C SER A 56 8.14 8.12 -8.88
N VAL A 57 9.36 7.65 -9.10
CA VAL A 57 10.48 8.47 -9.54
C VAL A 57 10.64 8.44 -11.05
N VAL A 58 11.03 9.57 -11.64
CA VAL A 58 11.38 9.69 -13.06
C VAL A 58 12.86 10.00 -13.17
N ALA A 59 13.58 9.17 -13.92
CA ALA A 59 14.99 9.38 -14.21
C ALA A 59 15.20 10.63 -15.09
N ALA A 60 16.07 11.51 -14.62
CA ALA A 60 16.42 12.76 -15.26
C ALA A 60 17.93 13.02 -15.14
N LYS A 61 18.44 13.95 -15.94
CA LYS A 61 19.81 14.47 -15.80
C LYS A 61 19.78 15.90 -15.31
N ALA A 62 20.56 16.19 -14.28
CA ALA A 62 20.73 17.53 -13.75
C ALA A 62 22.11 18.08 -14.13
N PHE A 63 22.09 19.27 -14.72
CA PHE A 63 23.29 20.05 -15.04
C PHE A 63 23.35 21.20 -14.03
N VAL A 64 24.32 21.16 -13.13
CA VAL A 64 24.50 22.20 -12.10
C VAL A 64 25.50 23.24 -12.61
N LYS A 65 25.10 24.50 -12.57
CA LYS A 65 25.96 25.63 -12.92
C LYS A 65 25.61 26.85 -12.07
N ASP A 66 26.62 27.46 -11.43
CA ASP A 66 26.46 28.68 -10.62
C ASP A 66 25.41 28.52 -9.48
N GLY A 67 25.26 27.31 -8.93
CA GLY A 67 24.25 26.99 -7.89
C GLY A 67 22.82 26.78 -8.41
N GLU A 68 22.64 26.73 -9.74
CA GLU A 68 21.36 26.40 -10.38
C GLU A 68 21.46 25.02 -11.06
N ALA A 69 20.56 24.10 -10.70
CA ALA A 69 20.40 22.82 -11.38
C ALA A 69 19.36 22.93 -12.48
N LYS A 70 19.75 22.64 -13.72
CA LYS A 70 18.85 22.47 -14.87
C LYS A 70 18.62 21.00 -15.12
N ILE A 71 17.36 20.59 -15.05
CA ILE A 71 16.98 19.18 -15.05
C ILE A 71 16.21 18.87 -16.32
N VAL A 72 16.72 17.89 -17.06
CA VAL A 72 16.16 17.41 -18.32
C VAL A 72 15.66 15.99 -18.13
N ILE A 73 14.39 15.76 -18.46
CA ILE A 73 13.76 14.43 -18.42
C ILE A 73 14.32 13.59 -19.57
N ILE A 74 14.72 12.34 -19.26
CA ILE A 74 15.24 11.40 -20.26
C ILE A 74 14.21 10.32 -20.59
N SER A 75 13.14 10.21 -19.80
CA SER A 75 12.11 9.18 -20.00
C SER A 75 11.22 9.45 -21.20
N GLU A 76 10.95 8.40 -21.98
CA GLU A 76 9.96 8.40 -23.05
C GLU A 76 8.54 8.46 -22.45
N GLY A 77 8.04 9.68 -22.30
CA GLY A 77 6.70 9.94 -21.80
C GLY A 77 6.60 11.39 -21.38
N SER A 78 5.66 12.13 -21.95
CA SER A 78 5.35 13.51 -21.56
C SER A 78 4.70 13.52 -20.18
N LYS A 79 5.48 13.26 -19.12
CA LYS A 79 5.03 13.42 -17.74
C LYS A 79 5.08 14.91 -17.44
N GLU A 80 3.93 15.50 -17.13
CA GLU A 80 3.82 16.92 -16.83
C GLU A 80 4.63 17.24 -15.57
N ILE A 81 5.60 18.16 -15.71
CA ILE A 81 6.33 18.69 -14.56
C ILE A 81 5.63 19.96 -14.08
N ASN A 82 5.23 19.97 -12.82
CA ASN A 82 4.71 21.12 -12.10
C ASN A 82 5.76 21.69 -11.13
N THR A 83 5.71 23.00 -10.93
CA THR A 83 6.48 23.71 -9.90
C THR A 83 6.10 23.22 -8.52
N GLY A 84 7.09 23.04 -7.63
CA GLY A 84 6.88 22.54 -6.27
C GLY A 84 7.05 21.03 -6.08
N MET A 85 7.36 20.26 -7.14
CA MET A 85 7.76 18.86 -6.96
C MET A 85 9.16 18.73 -6.35
N SER A 86 9.37 17.67 -5.58
CA SER A 86 10.67 17.28 -5.05
C SER A 86 11.53 16.61 -6.11
N ILE A 87 12.79 17.00 -6.17
CA ILE A 87 13.81 16.39 -7.01
C ILE A 87 14.99 15.95 -6.15
N ARG A 88 15.46 14.74 -6.37
CA ARG A 88 16.66 14.20 -5.73
C ARG A 88 17.83 14.34 -6.69
N VAL A 89 18.86 15.05 -6.28
CA VAL A 89 20.10 15.25 -7.04
C VAL A 89 21.27 14.85 -6.15
N ALA A 90 22.09 13.87 -6.58
CA ALA A 90 23.32 13.48 -5.89
C ALA A 90 23.16 13.14 -4.38
N SER A 91 22.00 12.58 -4.00
CA SER A 91 21.57 12.23 -2.62
C SER A 91 20.90 13.34 -1.80
N ASP A 92 20.84 14.58 -2.28
CA ASP A 92 20.09 15.66 -1.64
C ASP A 92 18.73 15.88 -2.32
N GLU A 93 17.73 16.28 -1.53
CA GLU A 93 16.39 16.61 -2.04
C GLU A 93 16.21 18.13 -2.14
N TYR A 94 15.77 18.59 -3.30
CA TYR A 94 15.54 19.98 -3.64
C TYR A 94 14.13 20.17 -4.20
N LEU A 95 13.62 21.40 -4.18
CA LEU A 95 12.33 21.74 -4.75
C LEU A 95 12.50 22.40 -6.12
N ILE A 96 11.66 21.98 -7.08
CA ILE A 96 11.60 22.63 -8.39
C ILE A 96 11.08 24.06 -8.21
N SER A 97 11.97 25.01 -8.46
CA SER A 97 11.71 26.44 -8.35
C SER A 97 10.97 26.99 -9.58
N LYS A 98 11.28 26.44 -10.77
CA LYS A 98 10.68 26.88 -12.03
C LYS A 98 10.67 25.74 -13.06
N VAL A 99 9.69 25.74 -13.95
CA VAL A 99 9.67 24.88 -15.13
C VAL A 99 9.68 25.78 -16.37
N VAL A 100 10.59 25.52 -17.30
CA VAL A 100 10.77 26.29 -18.53
C VAL A 100 10.77 25.31 -19.70
N THR A 101 10.06 25.63 -20.78
CA THR A 101 10.12 24.84 -22.01
C THR A 101 11.29 25.31 -22.88
N ASP A 102 12.12 24.38 -23.34
CA ASP A 102 13.22 24.69 -24.27
C ASP A 102 12.73 24.92 -25.71
N GLU A 103 13.65 25.32 -26.58
CA GLU A 103 13.39 25.57 -28.00
C GLU A 103 12.93 24.33 -28.78
N TYR A 104 13.09 23.13 -28.19
CA TYR A 104 12.68 21.85 -28.75
C TYR A 104 11.35 21.34 -28.15
N GLY A 105 10.68 22.16 -27.35
CA GLY A 105 9.40 21.82 -26.73
C GLY A 105 9.52 20.91 -25.50
N ARG A 106 10.72 20.73 -24.94
CA ARG A 106 10.96 19.89 -23.76
C ARG A 106 10.84 20.70 -22.48
N SER A 107 10.15 20.17 -21.48
CA SER A 107 10.08 20.77 -20.14
C SER A 107 11.40 20.57 -19.39
N ILE A 108 12.06 21.68 -19.06
CA ILE A 108 13.26 21.75 -18.21
C ILE A 108 12.83 22.27 -16.84
N ALA A 109 13.10 21.48 -15.79
CA ALA A 109 12.94 21.95 -14.42
C ALA A 109 14.21 22.68 -13.97
N ILE A 110 14.03 23.69 -13.13
CA ILE A 110 15.11 24.50 -12.54
C ILE A 110 14.95 24.45 -11.03
N ALA A 111 16.01 24.08 -10.33
CA ALA A 111 16.08 24.07 -8.88
C ALA A 111 17.35 24.79 -8.41
N ASN A 112 17.24 25.58 -7.34
CA ASN A 112 18.41 26.13 -6.67
C ASN A 112 19.06 25.03 -5.83
N VAL A 113 20.33 24.73 -6.09
CA VAL A 113 21.07 23.66 -5.41
C VAL A 113 22.36 24.21 -4.83
N SER A 114 22.79 23.66 -3.70
CA SER A 114 24.09 23.99 -3.09
C SER A 114 25.15 22.97 -3.48
N LEU A 115 25.17 22.58 -4.76
CA LEU A 115 26.08 21.59 -5.33
C LEU A 115 27.14 22.30 -6.19
N PRO A 116 28.38 21.77 -6.26
CA PRO A 116 29.38 22.29 -7.17
C PRO A 116 29.01 21.99 -8.62
N ASP A 117 29.50 22.83 -9.53
CA ASP A 117 29.26 22.69 -10.96
C ASP A 117 29.63 21.29 -11.47
N GLY A 118 28.71 20.67 -12.20
CA GLY A 118 28.88 19.30 -12.67
C GLY A 118 27.60 18.67 -13.20
N ASP A 119 27.77 17.50 -13.80
CA ASP A 119 26.69 16.66 -14.29
C ASP A 119 26.32 15.64 -13.23
N TYR A 120 25.04 15.59 -12.86
CA TYR A 120 24.52 14.68 -11.86
C TYR A 120 23.33 13.90 -12.40
N ASP A 121 23.22 12.65 -11.97
CA ASP A 121 21.99 11.91 -12.15
C ASP A 121 20.95 12.42 -11.16
N ALA A 122 19.72 12.59 -11.65
CA ALA A 122 18.64 13.17 -10.89
C ALA A 122 17.37 12.32 -11.00
N GLU A 123 16.59 12.31 -9.93
CA GLU A 123 15.33 11.60 -9.85
C GLU A 123 14.23 12.57 -9.44
N ILE A 124 13.24 12.76 -10.29
CA ILE A 124 12.10 13.61 -9.98
C ILE A 124 11.06 12.74 -9.29
N VAL A 125 10.72 13.08 -8.04
CA VAL A 125 9.66 12.39 -7.29
C VAL A 125 8.33 12.96 -7.78
N THR A 126 7.67 12.21 -8.67
CA THR A 126 6.43 12.68 -9.33
C THR A 126 5.17 12.28 -8.59
N GLN A 127 5.24 11.24 -7.78
CA GLN A 127 4.12 10.79 -6.98
C GLN A 127 4.65 10.03 -5.78
N GLN A 128 4.14 10.36 -4.59
CA GLN A 128 4.34 9.58 -3.38
C GLN A 128 2.95 9.07 -2.99
N ILE A 129 2.73 7.77 -3.11
CA ILE A 129 1.45 7.19 -2.70
C ILE A 129 1.67 6.35 -1.46
N HIS A 130 0.97 6.70 -0.39
CA HIS A 130 0.82 5.83 0.77
C HIS A 130 -0.29 4.83 0.48
N PRO A 131 -0.02 3.52 0.42
CA PRO A 131 -1.02 2.51 0.10
C PRO A 131 -2.24 2.50 1.06
N ILE A 132 -2.13 3.14 2.23
CA ILE A 132 -3.22 3.26 3.20
C ILE A 132 -4.32 4.22 2.74
N GLU A 133 -3.97 5.24 1.95
CA GLU A 133 -4.95 6.20 1.42
C GLU A 133 -5.94 5.51 0.48
N PHE A 134 -5.48 4.56 -0.35
CA PHE A 134 -6.36 3.76 -1.21
C PHE A 134 -7.43 2.95 -0.44
N LEU A 135 -7.18 2.62 0.83
CA LEU A 135 -8.15 1.92 1.68
C LEU A 135 -9.14 2.88 2.36
N LEU A 136 -8.77 4.14 2.55
CA LEU A 136 -9.58 5.15 3.24
C LEU A 136 -10.43 6.00 2.30
N GLU A 137 -9.95 6.26 1.07
CA GLU A 137 -10.67 7.02 0.04
C GLU A 137 -11.63 6.18 -0.80
N GLY A 138 -11.53 4.85 -0.72
CA GLY A 138 -12.46 3.92 -1.38
C GLY A 138 -13.77 3.66 -0.64
N GLY A 139 -14.13 4.49 0.35
CA GLY A 139 -15.29 4.36 1.23
C GLY A 139 -16.38 5.39 1.00
#